data_AF-A0A8S0G4Q4-F1
#
_entry.id   AF-A0A8S0G4Q4-F1
#
_cell.length_a   1.000
_cell.length_b   1.000
_cell.length_c   1.000
_cell.angle_alpha   90.00
_cell.angle_beta   90.00
_cell.angle_gamma   90.00
#
_symmetry.space_group_name_H-M   'P 1'
#
loop_
_entity.id
_entity.type
_entity.pdbx_description
1 polymer ?
#
loop_
_entity_poly.entity_id
_entity_poly.type
_entity_poly.pdbx_seq_one_letter_code
_entity_poly.pdbx_strand_id
1 'polypeptide(L)'
;MLELSFADALAAVDVSPIGIADDNDAKRILPEVRAHLKPWQSVGTRAQPSLEAIAALKPDLIIADSSRHAGVYIALQQIAPVLLLKSRNETYAENLQSAAIIGEMVGKKREMQARLEQHKERMAQWASQLPKGTRVAFGTSREQQFNLHTQETWTGSVLASLAQAERSRCDGGCVHAVHRPGATAGGQSCLAAGCPLSRREHC
;
A
#
# COMPACT_ATOMS: atom_id res chain seq x y z
N MET A 1 -2.17 -5.52 17.80
CA MET A 1 -2.02 -5.46 16.33
C MET A 1 -1.11 -6.59 15.86
N LEU A 2 -1.49 -7.34 14.84
CA LEU A 2 -0.86 -8.64 14.54
C LEU A 2 -0.09 -8.71 13.20
N GLU A 3 0.12 -7.60 12.50
CA GLU A 3 1.02 -7.51 11.34
C GLU A 3 1.76 -6.16 11.34
N LEU A 4 2.92 -6.15 10.67
CA LEU A 4 3.81 -4.98 10.67
C LEU A 4 3.26 -3.82 9.81
N SER A 5 2.59 -4.14 8.70
CA SER A 5 2.00 -3.11 7.82
C SER A 5 0.89 -2.33 8.53
N PHE A 6 0.14 -2.98 9.42
CA PHE A 6 -0.87 -2.30 10.21
C PHE A 6 -0.23 -1.35 11.22
N ALA A 7 0.96 -1.69 11.74
CA ALA A 7 1.68 -0.85 12.69
C ALA A 7 2.21 0.40 11.99
N ASP A 8 2.68 0.26 10.75
CA ASP A 8 2.98 1.38 9.86
C ASP A 8 1.75 2.26 9.61
N ALA A 9 0.59 1.67 9.31
CA ALA A 9 -0.65 2.42 9.10
C ALA A 9 -1.07 3.24 10.33
N LEU A 10 -0.97 2.68 11.55
CA LEU A 10 -1.25 3.46 12.77
C LEU A 10 -0.24 4.56 13.01
N ALA A 11 1.06 4.26 12.84
CA ALA A 11 2.14 5.23 12.98
C ALA A 11 1.97 6.40 12.00
N ALA A 12 1.50 6.14 10.78
CA ALA A 12 1.29 7.13 9.74
C ALA A 12 0.23 8.20 10.08
N VAL A 13 -0.58 7.97 11.12
CA VAL A 13 -1.57 8.91 11.66
C VAL A 13 -1.39 9.15 13.17
N ASP A 14 -0.18 8.94 13.67
CA ASP A 14 0.25 9.17 15.06
C ASP A 14 -0.61 8.45 16.12
N VAL A 15 -1.12 7.27 15.77
CA VAL A 15 -1.80 6.37 16.72
C VAL A 15 -0.82 5.27 17.13
N SER A 16 -0.72 5.00 18.44
CA SER A 16 0.16 3.95 18.97
C SER A 16 -0.65 2.76 19.48
N PRO A 17 -0.41 1.53 18.99
CA PRO A 17 -1.04 0.34 19.55
C PRO A 17 -0.40 -0.01 20.90
N ILE A 18 -1.18 -0.58 21.82
CA ILE A 18 -0.70 -1.05 23.12
C ILE A 18 0.08 -2.39 23.03
N GLY A 19 -0.11 -3.14 21.95
CA GLY A 19 0.64 -4.37 21.70
C GLY A 19 0.78 -4.74 20.23
N ILE A 20 1.92 -5.31 19.88
CA ILE A 20 2.31 -5.66 18.51
C ILE A 20 2.86 -7.10 18.47
N ALA A 21 2.42 -7.91 17.51
CA ALA A 21 3.09 -9.15 17.17
C ALA A 21 4.33 -8.81 16.32
N ASP A 22 5.46 -8.61 16.99
CA ASP A 22 6.72 -8.11 16.40
C ASP A 22 7.74 -9.22 16.12
N ASP A 23 7.30 -10.49 16.10
CA ASP A 23 8.18 -11.65 15.97
C ASP A 23 9.22 -11.76 17.09
N ASN A 24 8.88 -11.26 18.28
CA ASN A 24 9.76 -11.15 19.45
C ASN A 24 11.02 -10.29 19.19
N ASP A 25 10.94 -9.39 18.21
CA ASP A 25 12.04 -8.50 17.85
C ASP A 25 11.51 -7.14 17.41
N ALA A 26 11.58 -6.15 18.32
CA ALA A 26 11.20 -4.78 18.04
C ALA A 26 11.97 -4.17 16.85
N LYS A 27 13.12 -4.73 16.46
CA LYS A 27 13.89 -4.30 15.28
C LYS A 27 13.21 -4.62 13.95
N ARG A 28 12.20 -5.50 13.94
CA ARG A 28 11.36 -5.80 12.78
C ARG A 28 10.50 -4.62 12.33
N ILE A 29 10.15 -3.72 13.25
CA ILE A 29 9.49 -2.46 12.91
C ILE A 29 10.57 -1.48 12.45
N LEU A 30 10.38 -0.82 11.31
CA LEU A 30 11.37 0.11 10.77
C LEU A 30 11.65 1.26 11.77
N PRO A 31 12.89 1.77 11.88
CA PRO A 31 13.23 2.86 12.79
C PRO A 31 12.34 4.10 12.62
N GLU A 32 12.10 4.51 11.38
CA GLU A 32 11.20 5.60 11.01
C GLU A 32 9.75 5.36 11.47
N VAL A 33 9.26 4.12 11.45
CA VAL A 33 7.92 3.79 11.97
C VAL A 33 7.91 3.86 13.49
N ARG A 34 8.92 3.26 14.15
CA ARG A 34 9.02 3.26 15.62
C ARG A 34 9.10 4.66 16.21
N ALA A 35 9.67 5.62 15.49
CA ALA A 35 9.77 7.00 15.95
C ALA A 35 8.40 7.67 16.21
N HIS A 36 7.34 7.18 15.58
CA HIS A 36 5.96 7.63 15.76
C HIS A 36 5.15 6.79 16.75
N LEU A 37 5.74 5.74 17.32
CA LEU A 37 5.07 4.82 18.23
C LEU A 37 5.53 5.03 19.68
N LYS A 38 4.56 5.11 20.60
CA LYS A 38 4.82 4.92 22.03
C LYS A 38 5.31 3.48 22.29
N PRO A 39 5.97 3.21 23.44
CA PRO A 39 6.31 1.85 23.83
C PRO A 39 5.09 0.92 23.79
N TRP A 40 5.27 -0.28 23.24
CA TRP A 40 4.25 -1.32 23.14
C TRP A 40 4.70 -2.59 23.87
N GLN A 41 3.73 -3.44 24.24
CA GLN A 41 4.01 -4.79 24.70
C GLN A 41 4.10 -5.74 23.49
N SER A 42 5.19 -6.51 23.38
CA SER A 42 5.24 -7.60 22.40
C SER A 42 4.19 -8.66 22.77
N VAL A 43 3.40 -9.09 21.78
CA VAL A 43 2.41 -10.16 21.92
C VAL A 43 2.82 -11.43 21.15
N GLY A 44 4.12 -11.63 20.96
CA GLY A 44 4.67 -12.83 20.34
C GLY A 44 4.90 -12.69 18.83
N THR A 45 4.84 -13.82 18.13
CA THR A 45 5.11 -13.86 16.69
C THR A 45 3.85 -13.59 15.89
N ARG A 46 4.01 -13.08 14.66
CA ARG A 46 2.87 -12.93 13.77
C ARG A 46 2.28 -14.29 13.40
N ALA A 47 3.13 -15.29 13.20
CA ALA A 47 2.69 -16.64 12.87
C ALA A 47 1.84 -17.29 13.98
N GLN A 48 2.20 -17.02 15.23
CA GLN A 48 1.50 -17.52 16.41
C GLN A 48 1.54 -16.45 17.51
N PRO A 49 0.56 -15.53 17.52
CA PRO A 49 0.43 -14.52 18.56
C PRO A 49 0.04 -15.16 19.89
N SER A 50 0.53 -14.62 21.01
CA SER A 50 0.16 -15.07 22.35
C SER A 50 -1.22 -14.53 22.73
N LEU A 51 -2.24 -15.39 22.72
CA LEU A 51 -3.59 -15.04 23.16
C LEU A 51 -3.63 -14.57 24.62
N GLU A 52 -2.80 -15.16 25.48
CA GLU A 52 -2.66 -14.74 26.87
C GLU A 52 -2.12 -13.31 26.98
N ALA A 53 -1.03 -13.00 26.26
CA ALA A 53 -0.46 -11.65 26.26
C ALA A 53 -1.44 -10.62 25.68
N ILE A 54 -2.18 -10.98 24.64
CA ILE A 54 -3.23 -10.12 24.06
C ILE A 54 -4.35 -9.89 25.08
N ALA A 55 -4.85 -10.94 25.74
CA ALA A 55 -5.91 -10.82 26.74
C ALA A 55 -5.49 -9.99 27.95
N ALA A 56 -4.24 -10.12 28.41
CA ALA A 56 -3.70 -9.34 29.53
C ALA A 56 -3.71 -7.83 29.27
N LEU A 57 -3.58 -7.40 28.00
CA LEU A 57 -3.62 -6.00 27.60
C LEU A 57 -5.03 -5.39 27.58
N LYS A 58 -6.09 -6.22 27.64
CA LYS A 58 -7.49 -5.79 27.57
C LYS A 58 -7.77 -4.81 26.42
N PRO A 59 -7.45 -5.18 25.16
CA PRO A 59 -7.64 -4.28 24.02
C PRO A 59 -9.12 -4.00 23.77
N ASP A 60 -9.40 -2.82 23.22
CA ASP A 60 -10.70 -2.42 22.68
C ASP A 60 -10.93 -2.91 21.23
N LEU A 61 -9.84 -3.10 20.48
CA LEU A 61 -9.83 -3.61 19.12
C LEU A 61 -8.57 -4.44 18.84
N ILE A 62 -8.73 -5.58 18.16
CA ILE A 62 -7.64 -6.37 17.61
C ILE A 62 -7.66 -6.25 16.08
N ILE A 63 -6.57 -5.73 15.50
CA ILE A 63 -6.38 -5.71 14.04
C ILE A 63 -5.50 -6.89 13.65
N ALA A 64 -6.03 -7.80 12.84
CA ALA A 64 -5.44 -9.09 12.51
C ALA A 64 -5.44 -9.34 10.99
N ASP A 65 -4.43 -10.04 10.50
CA ASP A 65 -4.38 -10.47 9.09
C ASP A 65 -5.38 -11.59 8.80
N SER A 66 -6.16 -11.42 7.73
CA SER A 66 -7.26 -12.31 7.34
C SER A 66 -6.82 -13.69 6.90
N SER A 67 -5.57 -13.85 6.43
CA SER A 67 -5.03 -15.15 6.02
C SER A 67 -4.35 -15.85 7.19
N ARG A 68 -3.38 -15.18 7.80
CA ARG A 68 -2.50 -15.73 8.85
C ARG A 68 -3.26 -16.05 10.13
N HIS A 69 -4.26 -15.25 10.50
CA HIS A 69 -4.95 -15.40 11.78
C HIS A 69 -6.33 -16.05 11.66
N ALA A 70 -6.70 -16.58 10.48
CA ALA A 70 -7.98 -17.25 10.28
C ALA A 70 -8.19 -18.39 11.31
N GLY A 71 -7.16 -19.18 11.59
CA GLY A 71 -7.22 -20.30 12.53
C GLY A 71 -7.37 -19.90 14.01
N VAL A 72 -7.04 -18.65 14.38
CA VAL A 72 -7.16 -18.14 15.75
C VAL A 72 -8.24 -17.08 15.91
N TYR A 73 -8.99 -16.77 14.85
CA TYR A 73 -10.00 -15.71 14.82
C TYR A 73 -11.04 -15.85 15.93
N ILE A 74 -11.61 -17.04 16.12
CA ILE A 74 -12.62 -17.29 17.16
C ILE A 74 -12.07 -17.00 18.56
N ALA A 75 -10.82 -17.38 18.82
CA ALA A 75 -10.18 -17.12 20.11
C ALA A 75 -9.89 -15.62 20.31
N LEU A 76 -9.44 -14.92 19.26
CA LEU A 76 -9.25 -13.47 19.30
C LEU A 76 -10.57 -12.74 19.57
N GLN A 77 -11.68 -13.20 18.99
CA GLN A 77 -13.00 -12.62 19.17
C GLN A 77 -13.54 -12.76 20.60
N GLN A 78 -13.10 -13.77 21.35
CA GLN A 78 -13.42 -13.88 22.78
C GLN A 78 -12.70 -12.83 23.63
N ILE A 79 -11.64 -12.20 23.11
CA ILE A 79 -10.85 -11.19 23.82
C ILE A 79 -11.40 -9.78 23.57
N ALA A 80 -11.59 -9.42 22.29
CA ALA A 80 -12.06 -8.11 21.86
C ALA A 80 -12.64 -8.19 20.43
N PRO A 81 -13.35 -7.15 19.94
CA PRO A 81 -13.68 -7.01 18.53
C PRO A 81 -12.44 -7.21 17.64
N VAL A 82 -12.60 -7.93 16.54
CA VAL A 82 -11.50 -8.25 15.60
C VAL A 82 -11.79 -7.65 14.23
N LEU A 83 -10.87 -6.83 13.74
CA LEU A 83 -10.83 -6.32 12.38
C LEU A 83 -9.88 -7.19 11.55
N LEU A 84 -10.42 -7.94 10.59
CA LEU A 84 -9.65 -8.75 9.64
C LEU A 84 -9.32 -7.92 8.39
N LEU A 85 -8.04 -7.78 8.08
CA LEU A 85 -7.55 -7.05 6.91
C LEU A 85 -6.49 -7.86 6.17
N LYS A 86 -6.22 -7.51 4.90
CA LYS A 86 -5.11 -8.11 4.15
C LYS A 86 -3.79 -7.39 4.47
N SER A 87 -2.78 -8.17 4.83
CA SER A 87 -1.37 -7.76 4.97
C SER A 87 -0.36 -8.88 4.68
N ARG A 88 -0.79 -10.14 4.58
CA ARG A 88 0.05 -11.21 4.05
C ARG A 88 -0.45 -11.58 2.66
N ASN A 89 0.47 -11.59 1.70
CA ASN A 89 0.18 -11.92 0.29
C ASN A 89 -0.86 -10.97 -0.33
N GLU A 90 -0.89 -9.73 0.12
CA GLU A 90 -1.68 -8.65 -0.44
C GLU A 90 -0.98 -8.01 -1.65
N THR A 91 -1.76 -7.32 -2.46
CA THR A 91 -1.26 -6.36 -3.44
C THR A 91 -1.03 -4.99 -2.79
N TYR A 92 -0.28 -4.13 -3.48
CA TYR A 92 -0.08 -2.74 -3.10
C TYR A 92 -1.40 -1.99 -2.87
N ALA A 93 -2.37 -2.14 -3.77
CA ALA A 93 -3.67 -1.48 -3.64
C ALA A 93 -4.46 -1.97 -2.41
N GLU A 94 -4.44 -3.27 -2.14
CA GLU A 94 -5.08 -3.85 -0.95
C GLU A 94 -4.40 -3.38 0.34
N ASN A 95 -3.07 -3.21 0.34
CA ASN A 95 -2.34 -2.67 1.48
C ASN A 95 -2.78 -1.22 1.78
N LEU A 96 -2.89 -0.35 0.75
CA LEU A 96 -3.41 1.01 0.92
C LEU A 96 -4.88 1.04 1.35
N GLN A 97 -5.69 0.11 0.87
CA GLN A 97 -7.08 -0.05 1.31
C GLN A 97 -7.15 -0.44 2.79
N SER A 98 -6.34 -1.40 3.24
CA SER A 98 -6.21 -1.76 4.66
C SER A 98 -5.82 -0.54 5.50
N ALA A 99 -4.86 0.27 5.05
CA ALA A 99 -4.47 1.51 5.74
C ALA A 99 -5.64 2.52 5.84
N ALA A 100 -6.40 2.70 4.76
CA ALA A 100 -7.59 3.57 4.75
C ALA A 100 -8.66 3.11 5.76
N ILE A 101 -8.94 1.80 5.81
CA ILE A 101 -9.88 1.22 6.77
C ILE A 101 -9.37 1.40 8.20
N ILE A 102 -8.08 1.17 8.46
CA ILE A 102 -7.47 1.41 9.78
C ILE A 102 -7.67 2.87 10.20
N GLY A 103 -7.36 3.82 9.31
CA GLY A 103 -7.55 5.24 9.56
C GLY A 103 -8.99 5.59 9.94
N GLU A 104 -9.97 5.01 9.26
CA GLU A 104 -11.39 5.19 9.62
C GLU A 104 -11.72 4.59 10.99
N MET A 105 -11.27 3.37 11.27
CA MET A 105 -11.55 2.66 12.52
C MET A 105 -10.96 3.33 13.76
N VAL A 106 -9.86 4.08 13.62
CA VAL A 106 -9.23 4.82 14.72
C VAL A 106 -9.62 6.30 14.76
N GLY A 107 -10.64 6.71 13.99
CA GLY A 107 -11.12 8.09 13.97
C GLY A 107 -10.19 9.09 13.27
N LYS A 108 -9.26 8.59 12.45
CA LYS A 108 -8.23 9.34 11.71
C LYS A 108 -8.44 9.33 10.20
N LYS A 109 -9.70 9.27 9.75
CA LYS A 109 -10.06 9.16 8.33
C LYS A 109 -9.44 10.28 7.48
N ARG A 110 -9.50 11.53 7.95
CA ARG A 110 -8.99 12.70 7.21
C ARG A 110 -7.46 12.67 7.12
N GLU A 111 -6.80 12.41 8.24
CA GLU A 111 -5.35 12.31 8.33
C GLU A 111 -4.81 11.18 7.44
N MET A 112 -5.46 10.02 7.48
CA MET A 112 -5.09 8.89 6.64
C MET A 112 -5.29 9.20 5.15
N GLN A 113 -6.41 9.81 4.77
CA GLN A 113 -6.64 10.24 3.38
C GLN A 113 -5.56 11.21 2.89
N ALA A 114 -5.22 12.22 3.70
CA ALA A 114 -4.13 13.14 3.37
C ALA A 114 -2.79 12.41 3.21
N ARG A 115 -2.49 11.46 4.10
CA ARG A 115 -1.27 10.66 4.07
C ARG A 115 -1.18 9.72 2.87
N LEU A 116 -2.32 9.21 2.39
CA LEU A 116 -2.44 8.39 1.18
C LEU A 116 -2.27 9.24 -0.09
N GLU A 117 -2.82 10.45 -0.15
CA GLU A 117 -2.58 11.36 -1.28
C GLU A 117 -1.11 11.79 -1.35
N GLN A 118 -0.49 12.14 -0.21
CA GLN A 118 0.97 12.41 -0.16
C GLN A 118 1.80 11.20 -0.61
N HIS A 119 1.34 9.98 -0.32
CA HIS A 119 2.01 8.77 -0.79
C HIS A 119 1.89 8.63 -2.31
N LYS A 120 0.69 8.84 -2.86
CA LYS A 120 0.44 8.83 -4.31
C LYS A 120 1.27 9.86 -5.07
N GLU A 121 1.41 11.07 -4.53
CA GLU A 121 2.27 12.12 -5.09
C GLU A 121 3.74 11.68 -5.12
N ARG A 122 4.26 11.11 -4.03
CA ARG A 122 5.63 10.57 -3.98
C ARG A 122 5.85 9.44 -4.98
N MET A 123 4.89 8.53 -5.11
CA MET A 123 4.94 7.47 -6.11
C MET A 123 4.96 8.02 -7.54
N ALA A 124 4.18 9.07 -7.83
CA ALA A 124 4.20 9.75 -9.13
C ALA A 124 5.53 10.48 -9.39
N GLN A 125 6.15 11.05 -8.35
CA GLN A 125 7.48 11.65 -8.43
C GLN A 125 8.55 10.61 -8.71
N TRP A 126 8.52 9.44 -8.07
CA TRP A 126 9.47 8.35 -8.37
C TRP A 126 9.25 7.76 -9.76
N ALA A 127 7.99 7.55 -10.15
CA ALA A 127 7.67 7.10 -11.51
C ALA A 127 8.19 8.06 -12.58
N SER A 128 8.23 9.36 -12.29
CA SER A 128 8.75 10.38 -13.21
C SER A 128 10.25 10.28 -13.49
N GLN A 129 10.99 9.64 -12.60
CA GLN A 129 12.44 9.48 -12.68
C GLN A 129 12.82 8.17 -13.39
N LEU A 130 11.85 7.32 -13.71
CA LEU A 130 12.11 6.05 -14.39
C LEU A 130 12.38 6.29 -15.89
N PRO A 131 13.37 5.59 -16.49
CA PRO A 131 13.54 5.59 -17.93
C PRO A 131 12.30 5.08 -18.66
N LYS A 132 12.02 5.64 -19.84
CA LYS A 132 10.88 5.21 -20.67
C LYS A 132 11.03 3.74 -21.07
N GLY A 133 9.93 2.99 -20.98
CA GLY A 133 9.91 1.58 -21.36
C GLY A 133 10.64 0.65 -20.37
N THR A 134 10.87 1.12 -19.14
CA THR A 134 11.46 0.32 -18.07
C THR A 134 10.67 -0.98 -17.85
N ARG A 135 11.36 -2.11 -17.89
CA ARG A 135 10.84 -3.44 -17.56
C ARG A 135 11.63 -3.98 -16.38
N VAL A 136 10.94 -4.31 -15.30
CA VAL A 136 11.57 -4.83 -14.08
C VAL A 136 10.95 -6.18 -13.76
N ALA A 137 11.81 -7.14 -13.43
CA ALA A 137 11.43 -8.38 -12.77
C ALA A 137 12.05 -8.35 -11.36
N PHE A 138 11.25 -8.70 -10.36
CA PHE A 138 11.73 -8.83 -8.99
C PHE A 138 11.64 -10.29 -8.56
N GLY A 139 12.71 -10.78 -7.95
CA GLY A 139 12.76 -12.13 -7.42
C GLY A 139 13.55 -12.19 -6.13
N THR A 140 13.20 -13.16 -5.27
CA THR A 140 13.98 -13.46 -4.07
C THR A 140 14.64 -14.82 -4.23
N SER A 141 15.89 -14.93 -3.78
CA SER A 141 16.65 -16.17 -3.81
C SER A 141 16.84 -16.70 -2.39
N ARG A 142 16.71 -18.02 -2.24
CA ARG A 142 17.16 -18.80 -1.08
C ARG A 142 18.00 -19.96 -1.59
N GLU A 143 18.68 -20.67 -0.70
CA GLU A 143 19.67 -21.72 -1.03
C GLU A 143 19.23 -22.71 -2.13
N GLN A 144 17.96 -23.08 -2.18
CA GLN A 144 17.43 -24.05 -3.16
C GLN A 144 16.20 -23.56 -3.94
N GLN A 145 15.87 -22.26 -3.90
CA GLN A 145 14.68 -21.75 -4.59
C GLN A 145 14.86 -20.31 -5.08
N PHE A 146 14.25 -20.02 -6.22
CA PHE A 146 14.12 -18.67 -6.74
C PHE A 146 12.63 -18.35 -6.91
N ASN A 147 12.15 -17.34 -6.19
CA ASN A 147 10.75 -16.92 -6.24
C ASN A 147 10.64 -15.68 -7.12
N LEU A 148 9.92 -15.78 -8.23
CA LEU A 148 9.59 -14.63 -9.08
C LEU A 148 8.30 -13.98 -8.58
N HIS A 149 8.33 -12.66 -8.38
CA HIS A 149 7.18 -11.90 -7.91
C HIS A 149 6.37 -11.38 -9.09
N THR A 150 5.16 -11.90 -9.27
CA THR A 150 4.20 -11.44 -10.27
C THR A 150 3.51 -10.15 -9.83
N GLN A 151 2.73 -9.54 -10.73
CA GLN A 151 1.94 -8.34 -10.44
C GLN A 151 0.85 -8.57 -9.37
N GLU A 152 0.58 -9.82 -8.97
CA GLU A 152 -0.36 -10.17 -7.91
C GLU A 152 0.28 -10.17 -6.52
N THR A 153 1.60 -10.00 -6.43
CA THR A 153 2.31 -9.87 -5.15
C THR A 153 2.46 -8.41 -4.78
N TRP A 154 2.68 -8.10 -3.49
CA TRP A 154 2.93 -6.72 -3.05
C TRP A 154 4.05 -6.05 -3.84
N THR A 155 5.25 -6.63 -3.90
CA THR A 155 6.38 -6.02 -4.62
C THR A 155 6.11 -5.88 -6.12
N GLY A 156 5.55 -6.92 -6.76
CA GLY A 156 5.26 -6.86 -8.19
C GLY A 156 4.17 -5.84 -8.54
N SER A 157 3.15 -5.69 -7.70
CA SER A 157 2.11 -4.65 -7.88
C SER A 157 2.62 -3.23 -7.58
N VAL A 158 3.55 -3.04 -6.64
CA VAL A 158 4.25 -1.75 -6.45
C VAL A 158 5.00 -1.36 -7.74
N LEU A 159 5.79 -2.28 -8.28
CA LEU A 159 6.55 -2.05 -9.52
C LEU A 159 5.64 -1.81 -10.72
N ALA A 160 4.54 -2.56 -10.83
CA ALA A 160 3.55 -2.35 -11.87
C ALA A 160 2.90 -0.96 -11.79
N SER A 161 2.60 -0.49 -10.57
CA SER A 161 2.01 0.83 -10.32
C SER A 161 2.95 1.96 -10.73
N LEU A 162 4.26 1.83 -10.40
CA LEU A 162 5.28 2.79 -10.84
C LEU A 162 5.42 2.82 -12.37
N ALA A 163 5.46 1.65 -13.01
CA ALA A 163 5.59 1.56 -14.46
C ALA A 163 4.33 2.05 -15.19
N GLN A 164 3.14 1.86 -14.64
CA GLN A 164 1.89 2.38 -15.20
C GLN A 164 1.82 3.91 -15.08
N ALA A 165 2.23 4.47 -13.94
CA ALA A 165 2.30 5.91 -13.75
C ALA A 165 3.28 6.57 -14.74
N GLU A 166 4.42 5.93 -15.04
CA GLU A 166 5.35 6.38 -16.09
C GLU A 166 4.68 6.41 -17.46
N ARG A 167 3.99 5.33 -17.85
CA ARG A 167 3.30 5.23 -19.15
C ARG A 167 2.15 6.21 -19.33
N SER A 168 1.33 6.41 -18.30
CA SER A 168 0.16 7.32 -18.37
C SER A 168 0.53 8.78 -18.68
N ARG A 169 1.79 9.18 -18.46
CA ARG A 169 2.32 10.48 -18.91
C ARG A 169 2.35 10.64 -20.42
N CYS A 170 2.37 9.54 -21.17
CA CYS A 170 2.36 9.57 -22.62
C CYS A 170 0.93 9.61 -23.22
N ASP A 171 -0.10 9.22 -22.45
CA ASP A 171 -1.47 9.07 -22.95
C ASP A 171 -2.38 10.26 -22.63
N GLY A 172 -1.94 11.20 -21.78
CA GLY A 172 -2.69 12.40 -21.38
C GLY A 172 -2.93 13.47 -22.48
N GLY A 173 -2.90 13.08 -23.75
CA GLY A 173 -3.10 13.97 -24.90
C GLY A 173 -3.83 13.36 -26.10
N CYS A 174 -4.19 12.07 -26.07
CA CYS A 174 -4.99 11.45 -27.12
C CYS A 174 -6.32 10.96 -26.55
N VAL A 175 -7.23 11.91 -26.32
CA VAL A 175 -8.65 11.58 -26.28
C VAL A 175 -9.01 11.24 -27.72
N HIS A 176 -9.30 9.98 -28.03
CA HIS A 176 -9.82 9.58 -29.33
C HIS A 176 -11.12 10.35 -29.59
N ALA A 177 -11.04 11.46 -30.32
CA ALA A 177 -12.22 12.13 -30.85
C ALA A 177 -12.85 11.19 -31.87
N VAL A 178 -13.97 10.57 -31.48
CA VAL A 178 -14.79 9.79 -32.40
C VAL A 178 -15.23 10.70 -33.54
N HIS A 179 -14.70 10.45 -34.74
CA HIS A 179 -14.98 11.25 -35.92
C HIS A 179 -16.46 11.08 -36.33
N ARG A 180 -17.27 12.14 -36.18
CA ARG A 180 -18.56 12.25 -36.85
C ARG A 180 -18.31 12.77 -38.27
N PRO A 181 -18.75 12.08 -39.33
CA PRO A 181 -18.52 12.54 -40.70
C PRO A 181 -19.38 13.78 -40.98
N GLY A 182 -18.74 14.90 -41.33
CA GLY A 182 -19.42 16.09 -41.85
C GLY A 182 -18.96 17.48 -41.36
N ALA A 183 -18.00 17.60 -40.44
CA ALA A 183 -17.53 18.91 -39.97
C ALA A 183 -16.30 19.39 -40.76
N THR A 184 -16.44 20.53 -41.44
CA THR A 184 -15.38 21.25 -42.15
C THR A 184 -14.25 21.68 -41.23
N ALA A 185 -13.01 21.57 -41.71
CA ALA A 185 -11.78 21.89 -41.00
C ALA A 185 -11.73 23.35 -40.54
N GLY A 186 -11.98 23.58 -39.24
CA GLY A 186 -11.68 24.81 -38.53
C GLY A 186 -10.71 24.47 -37.39
N GLY A 187 -9.49 25.02 -37.44
CA GLY A 187 -8.40 24.67 -36.54
C GLY A 187 -8.76 24.85 -35.06
N GLN A 188 -8.48 23.82 -34.25
CA GLN A 188 -8.44 23.93 -32.81
C GLN A 188 -6.99 23.77 -32.34
N SER A 189 -6.48 24.82 -31.72
CA SER A 189 -5.20 24.86 -31.04
C SER A 189 -5.28 23.99 -29.79
N CYS A 190 -4.61 22.84 -29.81
CA CYS A 190 -4.27 22.13 -28.58
C CYS A 190 -3.10 22.88 -27.92
N LEU A 191 -3.40 23.63 -26.86
CA LEU A 191 -2.40 24.18 -25.94
C LEU A 191 -1.78 23.01 -25.15
N ALA A 192 -0.87 22.28 -25.80
CA ALA A 192 0.00 21.32 -25.15
C ALA A 192 1.13 22.07 -24.44
N ALA A 193 0.91 22.45 -23.18
CA ALA A 193 2.00 22.85 -22.31
C ALA A 193 2.87 21.62 -22.02
N GLY A 194 4.00 21.48 -22.73
CA GLY A 194 5.08 20.56 -22.36
C GLY A 194 5.46 19.44 -23.34
N CYS A 195 4.88 19.36 -24.54
CA CYS A 195 5.31 18.36 -25.54
C CYS A 195 6.31 18.97 -26.55
N PRO A 196 7.51 18.38 -26.75
CA PRO A 196 8.47 18.87 -27.75
C PRO A 196 7.91 18.82 -29.17
N LEU A 197 8.23 19.83 -29.98
CA LEU A 197 7.72 20.03 -31.34
C LEU A 197 7.91 18.85 -32.30
N SER A 198 8.86 17.95 -32.03
CA SER A 198 9.16 16.78 -32.88
C SER A 198 8.10 15.66 -32.83
N ARG A 199 7.00 15.83 -32.08
CA ARG A 199 5.94 14.81 -31.92
C ARG A 199 4.56 15.26 -32.38
N ARG A 200 4.45 16.31 -33.20
CA ARG A 200 3.17 16.74 -33.79
C ARG A 200 2.75 15.95 -35.04
N GLU A 201 3.64 15.17 -35.65
CA GLU A 201 3.39 14.52 -36.95
C GLU A 201 2.84 13.08 -36.86
N HIS A 202 2.63 12.55 -35.65
CA HIS A 202 2.17 11.17 -35.44
C HIS A 202 0.89 11.10 -34.57
N CYS A 203 0.04 12.11 -34.65
CA CYS A 203 -1.32 12.11 -34.09
C CYS A 203 -2.34 12.20 -35.23
#